data_AF-A0A654AMR8-F1
#
_entry.id   AF-A0A654AMR8-F1
#
_cell.length_a   1.000
_cell.length_b   1.000
_cell.length_c   1.000
_cell.angle_alpha   90.00
_cell.angle_beta   90.00
_cell.angle_gamma   90.00
#
_symmetry.space_group_name_H-M   'P 1'
#
loop_
_entity.id
_entity.type
_entity.pdbx_description
1 polymer ?
#
loop_
_entity_poly.entity_id
_entity_poly.type
_entity_poly.pdbx_seq_one_letter_code
_entity_poly.pdbx_strand_id
1 'polypeptide(L)'
;MKYYFSTFILISIFYGIMCYFQFNINVYLASILTLLIPTIITGVFIFYCNKHYQFMITNSLFNLLCYILYSLYIMNLPNYDSYILNSKKTNDQFEISIDENMIAIPQLIFIFLFMTSVLFLLILIKKRRGFKC
;
A
#
# COMPACT_ATOMS: atom_id res chain seq x y z
N MET A 1 -12.17 -17.25 -5.06
CA MET A 1 -12.58 -16.23 -6.05
C MET A 1 -13.27 -15.03 -5.40
N LYS A 2 -14.41 -15.19 -4.70
CA LYS A 2 -15.15 -14.07 -4.07
C LYS A 2 -14.27 -13.12 -3.23
N TYR A 3 -13.42 -13.66 -2.36
CA TYR A 3 -12.54 -12.86 -1.50
C TYR A 3 -11.43 -12.12 -2.26
N TYR A 4 -10.91 -12.70 -3.36
CA TYR A 4 -9.92 -12.03 -4.22
C TYR A 4 -10.54 -10.81 -4.89
N PHE A 5 -11.73 -10.99 -5.47
CA PHE A 5 -12.44 -9.90 -6.13
C PHE A 5 -12.82 -8.80 -5.13
N SER A 6 -13.24 -9.19 -3.92
CA SER A 6 -13.60 -8.23 -2.86
C SER A 6 -12.39 -7.40 -2.42
N THR A 7 -11.22 -8.01 -2.23
CA THR A 7 -10.01 -7.26 -1.87
C THR A 7 -9.55 -6.35 -3.00
N PHE A 8 -9.61 -6.79 -4.25
CA PHE A 8 -9.27 -5.94 -5.39
C PHE A 8 -10.17 -4.70 -5.46
N ILE A 9 -11.49 -4.87 -5.31
CA ILE A 9 -12.42 -3.73 -5.29
C ILE A 9 -12.07 -2.77 -4.16
N LEU A 10 -11.87 -3.27 -2.93
CA LEU A 10 -11.59 -2.41 -1.77
C LEU A 10 -10.27 -1.67 -1.91
N ILE A 11 -9.23 -2.32 -2.42
CA ILE A 11 -7.92 -1.70 -2.69
C ILE A 11 -8.09 -0.62 -3.78
N SER A 12 -8.80 -0.90 -4.87
CA SER A 12 -9.05 0.08 -5.93
C SER A 12 -9.85 1.29 -5.43
N ILE A 13 -10.89 1.08 -4.62
CA ILE A 13 -11.68 2.16 -4.02
C ILE A 13 -10.77 3.02 -3.14
N PHE A 14 -9.93 2.41 -2.32
CA PHE A 14 -8.98 3.14 -1.48
C PHE A 14 -8.06 4.03 -2.31
N TYR A 15 -7.43 3.51 -3.37
CA TYR A 15 -6.58 4.35 -4.24
C TYR A 15 -7.38 5.41 -4.99
N GLY A 16 -8.62 5.13 -5.39
CA GLY A 16 -9.51 6.14 -5.97
C GLY A 16 -9.78 7.30 -5.01
N ILE A 17 -10.00 7.00 -3.73
CA ILE A 17 -10.15 8.01 -2.66
C ILE A 17 -8.84 8.79 -2.50
N MET A 18 -7.68 8.13 -2.50
CA MET A 18 -6.38 8.81 -2.41
C MET A 18 -6.16 9.77 -3.60
N CYS A 19 -6.51 9.35 -4.83
CA CYS A 19 -6.48 10.22 -6.01
C CYS A 19 -7.41 11.43 -5.85
N TYR A 20 -8.59 11.26 -5.26
CA TYR A 20 -9.55 12.36 -5.03
C TYR A 20 -8.99 13.40 -4.05
N PHE A 21 -8.31 12.97 -2.99
CA PHE A 21 -7.72 13.89 -2.01
C PHE A 21 -6.48 14.65 -2.51
N GLN A 22 -5.78 14.13 -3.53
CA GLN A 22 -4.60 14.75 -4.15
C GLN A 22 -3.57 15.23 -3.09
N PHE A 23 -3.35 16.55 -3.00
CA PHE A 23 -2.38 17.20 -2.12
C PHE A 23 -2.97 17.69 -0.79
N ASN A 24 -4.25 17.41 -0.51
CA ASN A 24 -4.89 17.81 0.75
C ASN A 24 -4.44 16.96 1.94
N ILE A 25 -3.74 15.85 1.69
CA ILE A 25 -3.15 14.95 2.68
C ILE A 25 -1.65 15.19 2.67
N ASN A 26 -0.98 15.18 3.82
CA ASN A 26 0.49 15.28 3.88
C ASN A 26 1.15 14.03 3.25
N VAL A 27 2.27 14.20 2.53
CA VAL A 27 3.06 13.14 1.88
C VAL A 27 3.37 11.98 2.82
N TYR A 28 3.73 12.27 4.08
CA TYR A 28 4.02 11.25 5.08
C TYR A 28 2.80 10.40 5.40
N LEU A 29 1.67 11.08 5.66
CA LEU A 29 0.41 10.40 5.95
C LEU A 29 -0.04 9.59 4.74
N ALA A 30 0.09 10.13 3.53
CA ALA A 30 -0.23 9.43 2.30
C ALA A 30 0.60 8.14 2.16
N SER A 31 1.92 8.24 2.35
CA SER A 31 2.86 7.11 2.29
C SER A 31 2.50 6.00 3.28
N ILE A 32 2.18 6.37 4.52
CA ILE A 32 1.78 5.43 5.57
C ILE A 32 0.44 4.76 5.20
N LEU A 33 -0.55 5.53 4.73
CA LEU A 33 -1.86 5.00 4.36
C LEU A 33 -1.77 4.03 3.19
N THR A 34 -0.98 4.35 2.15
CA THR A 34 -0.77 3.47 0.99
C THR A 34 -0.13 2.13 1.34
N LEU A 35 0.57 2.08 2.48
CA LEU A 35 1.24 0.88 2.95
C LEU A 35 0.36 0.09 3.94
N LEU A 36 -0.29 0.77 4.88
CA LEU A 36 -1.10 0.12 5.92
C LEU A 36 -2.45 -0.37 5.41
N ILE A 37 -3.22 0.46 4.70
CA ILE A 37 -4.62 0.13 4.39
C ILE A 37 -4.74 -1.09 3.49
N PRO A 38 -4.01 -1.20 2.36
CA PRO A 38 -4.05 -2.41 1.53
C PRO A 38 -3.59 -3.67 2.27
N THR A 39 -2.62 -3.53 3.18
CA THR A 39 -2.13 -4.63 4.03
C THR A 39 -3.21 -5.09 5.02
N ILE A 40 -3.91 -4.16 5.68
CA ILE A 40 -5.00 -4.47 6.61
C ILE A 40 -6.17 -5.14 5.87
N ILE A 41 -6.61 -4.57 4.74
CA ILE A 41 -7.67 -5.15 3.91
C ILE A 41 -7.31 -6.60 3.58
N THR A 42 -6.12 -6.82 3.01
CA THR A 42 -5.67 -8.17 2.63
C THR A 42 -5.53 -9.10 3.84
N GLY A 43 -5.04 -8.57 4.97
CA GLY A 43 -4.88 -9.33 6.21
C GLY A 43 -6.19 -9.84 6.80
N VAL A 44 -7.25 -9.03 6.77
CA VAL A 44 -8.60 -9.46 7.19
C VAL A 44 -9.08 -10.63 6.33
N PHE A 45 -8.95 -10.51 5.00
CA PHE A 45 -9.43 -11.55 4.09
C PHE A 45 -8.57 -12.83 4.07
N ILE A 46 -7.31 -12.77 4.52
CA ILE A 46 -6.45 -13.96 4.70
C ILE A 46 -7.09 -15.00 5.63
N PHE A 47 -7.83 -14.56 6.65
CA PHE A 47 -8.50 -15.47 7.58
C PHE A 47 -9.64 -16.28 6.94
N TYR A 48 -10.22 -15.81 5.84
CA TYR A 48 -11.36 -16.45 5.17
C TYR A 48 -10.99 -17.24 3.90
N CYS A 49 -9.81 -17.00 3.32
CA CYS A 49 -9.29 -17.79 2.20
C CYS A 49 -8.63 -19.08 2.69
N ASN A 50 -8.63 -20.15 1.86
CA ASN A 50 -7.83 -21.38 2.09
C ASN A 50 -6.44 -21.27 1.41
N LYS A 51 -6.39 -20.82 0.14
CA LYS A 51 -5.13 -20.67 -0.60
C LYS A 51 -4.31 -19.43 -0.19
N HIS A 52 -3.84 -19.35 1.06
CA HIS A 52 -3.31 -18.10 1.63
C HIS A 52 -2.06 -17.56 0.94
N TYR A 53 -1.10 -18.41 0.54
CA TYR A 53 0.13 -17.95 -0.10
C TYR A 53 -0.12 -17.37 -1.49
N GLN A 54 -0.95 -18.04 -2.29
CA GLN A 54 -1.39 -17.50 -3.58
C GLN A 54 -2.17 -16.21 -3.37
N PHE A 55 -3.09 -16.17 -2.42
CA PHE A 55 -3.87 -14.96 -2.09
C PHE A 55 -2.99 -13.78 -1.69
N MET A 56 -1.97 -14.01 -0.85
CA MET A 56 -1.00 -13.01 -0.43
C MET A 56 -0.23 -12.43 -1.63
N ILE A 57 0.37 -13.29 -2.46
CA ILE A 57 1.19 -12.85 -3.60
C ILE A 57 0.32 -12.08 -4.61
N THR A 58 -0.86 -12.60 -4.97
CA THR A 58 -1.73 -11.92 -5.95
C THR A 58 -2.19 -10.55 -5.45
N ASN A 59 -2.58 -10.41 -4.18
CA ASN A 59 -2.97 -9.10 -3.64
C ASN A 59 -1.78 -8.14 -3.49
N SER A 60 -0.59 -8.65 -3.20
CA SER A 60 0.61 -7.81 -3.11
C SER A 60 1.01 -7.25 -4.48
N LEU A 61 0.94 -8.07 -5.53
CA LEU A 61 1.14 -7.62 -6.91
C LEU A 61 0.06 -6.64 -7.37
N PHE A 62 -1.20 -6.90 -7.03
CA PHE A 62 -2.29 -5.99 -7.34
C PHE A 62 -2.15 -4.64 -6.63
N ASN A 63 -1.76 -4.65 -5.36
CA ASN A 63 -1.48 -3.43 -4.61
C ASN A 63 -0.35 -2.62 -5.24
N LEU A 64 0.73 -3.28 -5.65
CA LEU A 64 1.82 -2.62 -6.39
C LEU A 64 1.31 -1.94 -7.67
N LEU A 65 0.49 -2.62 -8.46
CA LEU A 65 -0.08 -2.04 -9.67
C LEU A 65 -0.92 -0.79 -9.36
N CYS A 66 -1.78 -0.86 -8.35
CA CYS A 66 -2.59 0.30 -7.94
C CYS A 66 -1.72 1.45 -7.42
N TYR A 67 -0.69 1.14 -6.64
CA TYR A 67 0.28 2.12 -6.16
C TYR A 67 1.00 2.82 -7.31
N ILE A 68 1.48 2.06 -8.31
CA ILE A 68 2.14 2.63 -9.50
C ILE A 68 1.19 3.59 -10.23
N LEU A 69 -0.05 3.19 -10.47
CA LEU A 69 -1.05 4.06 -11.13
C LEU A 69 -1.35 5.32 -10.32
N TYR A 70 -1.49 5.20 -9.00
CA TYR A 70 -1.69 6.32 -8.09
C TYR A 70 -0.48 7.28 -8.12
N SER A 71 0.74 6.76 -8.02
CA SER A 71 1.96 7.55 -8.05
C SER A 71 2.13 8.27 -9.39
N LEU A 72 1.87 7.60 -10.52
CA LEU A 72 1.88 8.23 -11.85
C LEU A 72 0.87 9.37 -11.94
N TYR A 73 -0.33 9.17 -11.38
CA TYR A 73 -1.36 10.21 -11.36
C TYR A 73 -0.91 11.43 -10.55
N ILE A 74 -0.45 11.23 -9.31
CA ILE A 74 -0.04 12.30 -8.40
C ILE A 74 1.19 13.06 -8.93
N MET A 75 2.19 12.35 -9.44
CA MET A 75 3.42 12.96 -9.99
C MET A 75 3.15 13.84 -11.22
N ASN A 76 2.09 13.55 -11.98
CA ASN A 76 1.71 14.33 -13.15
C ASN A 76 0.85 15.57 -12.82
N LEU A 77 0.46 15.78 -11.57
CA LEU A 77 -0.29 16.97 -11.16
C LEU A 77 0.65 18.20 -11.05
N PRO A 78 0.19 19.40 -11.44
CA PRO A 78 1.04 20.59 -11.60
C PRO A 78 1.69 21.09 -10.29
N ASN A 79 1.13 20.74 -9.13
CA ASN A 79 1.63 21.20 -7.83
C ASN A 79 2.53 20.15 -7.14
N TYR A 80 2.89 19.05 -7.81
CA TYR A 80 3.64 17.95 -7.21
C TYR A 80 4.99 18.39 -6.59
N ASP A 81 5.79 19.16 -7.32
CA ASP A 81 7.09 19.61 -6.83
C ASP A 81 6.96 20.47 -5.56
N SER A 82 5.97 21.37 -5.54
CA SER A 82 5.68 22.20 -4.37
C SER A 82 5.19 21.36 -3.17
N TYR A 83 4.44 20.30 -3.43
CA TYR A 83 3.92 19.39 -2.42
C TYR A 83 5.06 18.59 -1.75
N ILE A 84 6.00 18.07 -2.54
CA ILE A 84 7.19 17.38 -2.02
C ILE A 84 8.10 18.34 -1.25
N LEU A 85 8.38 19.53 -1.80
CA LEU A 85 9.24 20.53 -1.14
C LEU A 85 8.67 21.01 0.20
N ASN A 86 7.36 21.23 0.30
CA ASN A 86 6.71 21.62 1.55
C ASN A 86 6.79 20.51 2.61
N SER A 87 6.70 19.24 2.18
CA SER A 87 6.85 18.11 3.09
C SER A 87 8.26 17.98 3.65
N LYS A 88 9.30 18.34 2.89
CA LYS A 88 10.70 18.35 3.36
C LYS A 88 10.93 19.43 4.42
N LYS A 89 10.43 20.65 4.19
CA LYS A 89 10.55 21.79 5.15
C LYS A 89 9.88 21.55 6.50
N THR A 90 8.89 20.67 6.57
CA THR A 90 8.15 20.42 7.81
C THR A 90 8.84 19.39 8.71
N ASN A 91 9.89 18.69 8.22
CA ASN A 91 10.53 17.57 8.91
C ASN A 91 11.98 17.85 9.36
N ASP A 92 12.32 19.10 9.67
CA ASP A 92 13.65 19.50 10.17
C ASP A 92 14.07 18.79 11.49
N GLN A 93 13.21 17.98 12.11
CA GLN A 93 13.49 17.19 13.32
C GLN A 93 13.71 15.69 13.07
N PHE A 94 13.35 15.17 11.89
CA PHE A 94 13.55 13.78 11.46
C PHE A 94 13.83 13.75 9.96
N GLU A 95 15.08 13.49 9.57
CA GLU A 95 15.47 13.32 8.15
C GLU A 95 14.95 11.98 7.60
N ILE A 96 13.65 11.91 7.35
CA ILE A 96 13.07 10.86 6.51
C ILE A 96 13.14 11.39 5.08
N SER A 97 14.16 10.98 4.34
CA SER A 97 14.31 11.31 2.92
C SER A 97 13.22 10.60 2.12
N ILE A 98 12.10 11.29 1.88
CA ILE A 98 11.10 10.82 0.91
C ILE A 98 11.70 10.98 -0.49
N ASP A 99 11.77 9.88 -1.23
CA ASP A 99 12.19 9.90 -2.63
C ASP A 99 11.19 10.74 -3.44
N GLU A 100 11.69 11.72 -4.19
CA GLU A 100 10.87 12.58 -5.04
C GLU A 100 10.25 11.76 -6.18
N ASN A 101 10.83 10.62 -6.51
CA ASN A 101 10.26 9.66 -7.43
C ASN A 101 9.49 8.58 -6.66
N MET A 102 8.17 8.76 -6.53
CA MET A 102 7.28 7.81 -5.85
C MET A 102 7.26 6.40 -6.47
N ILE A 103 7.80 6.24 -7.68
CA ILE A 103 7.86 4.98 -8.45
C ILE A 103 9.29 4.43 -8.48
N ALA A 104 10.21 5.01 -7.69
CA ALA A 104 11.56 4.50 -7.59
C ALA A 104 11.55 3.01 -7.23
N ILE A 105 12.40 2.23 -7.92
CA ILE A 105 12.49 0.78 -7.73
C ILE A 105 12.67 0.40 -6.25
N PRO A 106 13.53 1.08 -5.46
CA PRO A 106 13.65 0.80 -4.02
C PRO A 106 12.33 0.93 -3.26
N GLN A 107 11.52 1.94 -3.58
CA GLN A 107 10.22 2.18 -2.93
C GLN A 107 9.20 1.09 -3.30
N LEU A 108 9.15 0.68 -4.57
CA LEU A 108 8.29 -0.41 -5.02
C LEU A 108 8.67 -1.74 -4.34
N ILE A 109 9.98 -2.05 -4.29
CA ILE A 109 10.49 -3.24 -3.59
C ILE A 109 10.11 -3.18 -2.11
N PHE A 110 10.28 -2.02 -1.47
CA PHE A 110 9.94 -1.84 -0.07
C PHE A 110 8.45 -2.10 0.21
N ILE A 111 7.54 -1.52 -0.59
CA ILE A 111 6.09 -1.71 -0.43
C ILE A 111 5.73 -3.20 -0.59
N PHE A 112 6.30 -3.87 -1.58
CA PHE A 112 6.06 -5.28 -1.80
C PHE A 112 6.55 -6.16 -0.65
N LEU A 113 7.79 -5.96 -0.21
CA LEU A 113 8.40 -6.71 0.89
C LEU A 113 7.68 -6.44 2.22
N PHE A 114 7.29 -5.19 2.48
CA PHE A 114 6.51 -4.85 3.67
C PHE A 114 5.18 -5.61 3.69
N MET A 115 4.39 -5.48 2.63
CA MET A 115 3.07 -6.11 2.57
C MET A 115 3.19 -7.64 2.67
N THR A 116 4.11 -8.24 1.92
CA THR A 116 4.30 -9.71 1.94
C THR A 116 4.81 -10.20 3.30
N SER A 117 5.74 -9.51 3.95
CA SER A 117 6.26 -9.91 5.27
C SER A 117 5.20 -9.86 6.36
N VAL A 118 4.39 -8.79 6.42
CA VAL A 118 3.29 -8.68 7.38
C VAL A 118 2.23 -9.75 7.14
N LEU A 119 1.83 -9.96 5.87
CA LEU A 119 0.83 -10.98 5.54
C LEU A 119 1.36 -12.40 5.80
N PHE A 120 2.66 -12.65 5.58
CA PHE A 120 3.29 -13.93 5.90
C PHE A 120 3.23 -14.21 7.41
N LEU A 121 3.53 -13.23 8.26
CA LEU A 121 3.36 -13.34 9.71
C LEU A 121 1.92 -13.68 10.10
N LEU A 122 0.93 -13.03 9.47
CA LEU A 122 -0.49 -13.35 9.71
C LEU A 122 -0.85 -14.78 9.31
N ILE A 123 -0.29 -15.30 8.21
CA ILE A 123 -0.47 -16.70 7.80
C ILE A 123 0.12 -17.65 8.85
N LEU A 124 1.30 -17.35 9.41
CA LEU A 124 1.90 -18.15 10.48
C LEU A 124 1.04 -18.14 11.75
N ILE A 125 0.49 -16.98 12.13
CA ILE A 125 -0.44 -16.87 13.27
C ILE A 125 -1.70 -17.69 13.03
N LYS A 126 -2.28 -17.61 11.82
CA LYS A 126 -3.45 -18.40 11.43
C LYS A 126 -3.18 -19.90 11.55
N LYS A 127 -2.05 -20.37 11.02
CA LYS A 127 -1.60 -21.77 11.13
C LYS A 127 -1.48 -22.23 12.58
N ARG A 128 -0.83 -21.44 13.43
CA ARG A 128 -0.63 -21.76 14.85
C ARG A 128 -1.94 -21.89 15.63
N ARG A 129 -2.98 -21.14 15.24
CA ARG A 129 -4.30 -21.17 15.89
C ARG A 129 -5.21 -22.32 15.41
N GLY A 130 -4.73 -23.20 14.53
CA GLY A 130 -5.50 -24.36 14.07
C GLY A 130 -6.64 -24.02 13.10
N PHE A 131 -6.67 -22.81 12.54
CA PHE A 131 -7.61 -22.49 11.46
C PHE A 131 -7.25 -23.28 10.20
N LYS A 132 -8.27 -23.79 9.48
CA LYS A 132 -8.06 -24.53 8.22
C LYS A 132 -7.25 -23.67 7.23
N CYS A 133 -6.16 -24.26 6.74
CA CYS A 133 -5.37 -23.76 5.62
C CYS A 133 -5.77 -24.47 4.34
#